data_AF-A0A0G1A7U6-F1
#
_entry.id   AF-A0A0G1A7U6-F1
#
_cell.length_a   1.000
_cell.length_b   1.000
_cell.length_c   1.000
_cell.angle_alpha   90.00
_cell.angle_beta   90.00
_cell.angle_gamma   90.00
#
_symmetry.space_group_name_H-M   'P 1'
#
loop_
_entity.id
_entity.type
_entity.pdbx_description
1 polymer ?
#
loop_
_entity_poly.entity_id
_entity_poly.type
_entity_poly.pdbx_seq_one_letter_code
_entity_poly.pdbx_strand_id
1 'polypeptide(L)'
;MPISNLLIDFDHTLFNTAQIKYEWASTMEKCGVPQQIFWRTYPLARFGEGGRASYNPRKHVEFLKVNLNCSVEEALNKINEVGQRAGEFLFPDAKKFLSRMLSLNVPMTLILHGEKDYQKEKVEHCGISDYFSRVHSSDKDRVQIAEELKLDPSQKIYWLSHKLEEMVKVNKVFPFITPIIKRRSDVPLAHYRETGFLNFENFDEMQDYLTIIQATSY
;
A
#
# COMPACT_ATOMS: atom_id res chain seq x y z
N MET A 1 6.96 26.53 7.35
CA MET A 1 6.92 26.10 5.94
C MET A 1 5.87 25.02 5.80
N PRO A 2 4.84 25.24 4.97
CA PRO A 2 3.75 24.29 4.76
C PRO A 2 4.29 22.99 4.16
N ILE A 3 3.51 21.92 4.31
CA ILE A 3 3.83 20.62 3.71
C ILE A 3 3.77 20.76 2.19
N SER A 4 4.91 20.55 1.53
CA SER A 4 5.01 20.65 0.07
C SER A 4 4.57 19.37 -0.62
N ASN A 5 4.77 18.22 0.03
CA ASN A 5 4.26 16.95 -0.47
C ASN A 5 4.15 15.91 0.66
N LEU A 6 3.09 15.10 0.59
CA LEU A 6 2.91 13.90 1.37
C LEU A 6 2.94 12.70 0.43
N LEU A 7 4.07 11.96 0.46
CA LEU A 7 4.22 10.70 -0.26
C LEU A 7 3.53 9.59 0.55
N ILE A 8 2.69 8.80 -0.08
CA ILE A 8 1.90 7.78 0.63
C ILE A 8 2.04 6.43 -0.08
N ASP A 9 2.56 5.43 0.62
CA ASP A 9 2.52 4.06 0.13
C ASP A 9 1.08 3.54 0.11
N PHE A 10 0.76 2.66 -0.83
CA PHE A 10 -0.57 2.08 -0.92
C PHE A 10 -0.74 0.81 -0.07
N ASP A 11 -0.07 -0.29 -0.46
CA ASP A 11 -0.22 -1.60 0.15
C ASP A 11 0.21 -1.62 1.62
N HIS A 12 -0.65 -2.18 2.48
CA HIS A 12 -0.54 -2.21 3.94
C HIS A 12 -0.48 -0.84 4.64
N THR A 13 -0.60 0.26 3.89
CA THR A 13 -0.62 1.63 4.43
C THR A 13 -2.03 2.20 4.31
N LEU A 14 -2.52 2.51 3.11
CA LEU A 14 -3.92 2.90 2.85
C LEU A 14 -4.84 1.69 2.67
N PHE A 15 -4.27 0.60 2.14
CA PHE A 15 -5.00 -0.58 1.72
C PHE A 15 -4.64 -1.79 2.59
N ASN A 16 -5.66 -2.48 3.11
CA ASN A 16 -5.52 -3.70 3.90
C ASN A 16 -5.25 -4.91 2.99
N THR A 17 -4.02 -4.97 2.50
CA THR A 17 -3.53 -6.04 1.62
C THR A 17 -3.59 -7.42 2.27
N ALA A 18 -3.65 -7.53 3.60
CA ALA A 18 -3.87 -8.80 4.27
C ALA A 18 -5.33 -9.28 4.10
N GLN A 19 -6.29 -8.39 4.32
CA GLN A 19 -7.72 -8.71 4.26
C GLN A 19 -8.17 -9.15 2.87
N ILE A 20 -7.74 -8.49 1.79
CA ILE A 20 -8.09 -8.95 0.43
C ILE A 20 -7.56 -10.35 0.12
N LYS A 21 -6.38 -10.72 0.66
CA LYS A 21 -5.83 -12.07 0.46
C LYS A 21 -6.67 -13.12 1.16
N TYR A 22 -7.18 -12.82 2.35
CA TYR A 22 -8.13 -13.69 3.05
C TYR A 22 -9.44 -13.81 2.29
N GLU A 23 -9.93 -12.73 1.68
CA GLU A 23 -11.13 -12.78 0.84
C GLU A 23 -10.91 -13.66 -0.40
N TRP A 24 -9.76 -13.53 -1.09
CA TRP A 24 -9.40 -14.42 -2.19
C TRP A 24 -9.30 -15.88 -1.74
N ALA A 25 -8.67 -16.15 -0.61
CA ALA A 25 -8.53 -17.51 -0.09
C ALA A 25 -9.90 -18.12 0.22
N SER A 26 -10.79 -17.36 0.89
CA SER A 26 -12.16 -17.75 1.20
C SER A 26 -13.01 -17.94 -0.07
N THR A 27 -12.75 -17.15 -1.10
CA THR A 27 -13.40 -17.29 -2.41
C THR A 27 -12.96 -18.57 -3.10
N MET A 28 -11.68 -18.92 -3.03
CA MET A 28 -11.16 -20.18 -3.60
C MET A 28 -11.59 -21.41 -2.81
N GLU A 29 -11.81 -21.28 -1.50
CA GLU A 29 -12.39 -22.35 -0.68
C GLU A 29 -13.80 -22.73 -1.13
N LYS A 30 -14.63 -21.75 -1.51
CA LYS A 30 -15.94 -21.99 -2.14
C LYS A 30 -15.82 -22.67 -3.51
N CYS A 31 -14.65 -22.62 -4.14
CA CYS A 31 -14.30 -23.33 -5.37
C CYS A 31 -13.61 -24.69 -5.12
N GLY A 32 -13.62 -25.20 -3.89
CA GLY A 32 -13.06 -26.50 -3.53
C GLY A 32 -11.59 -26.48 -3.11
N VAL A 33 -10.93 -25.33 -3.11
CA VAL A 33 -9.50 -25.22 -2.76
C VAL A 33 -9.32 -25.13 -1.25
N PRO A 34 -8.65 -26.09 -0.59
CA PRO A 34 -8.36 -25.94 0.84
C PRO A 34 -7.46 -24.72 1.09
N GLN A 35 -7.74 -23.94 2.14
CA GLN A 35 -6.99 -22.74 2.53
C GLN A 35 -5.47 -22.99 2.58
N GLN A 36 -5.05 -24.14 3.12
CA GLN A 36 -3.63 -24.52 3.19
C GLN A 36 -2.95 -24.56 1.81
N ILE A 37 -3.66 -25.02 0.77
CA ILE A 37 -3.16 -25.10 -0.60
C ILE A 37 -3.04 -23.71 -1.20
N PHE A 38 -4.04 -22.85 -0.98
CA PHE A 38 -4.02 -21.44 -1.40
C PHE A 38 -2.78 -20.73 -0.82
N TRP A 39 -2.59 -20.79 0.50
CA TRP A 39 -1.46 -20.11 1.14
C TRP A 39 -0.10 -20.69 0.77
N ARG A 40 -0.02 -22.02 0.52
CA ARG A 40 1.21 -22.67 0.06
C ARG A 40 1.61 -22.26 -1.36
N THR A 41 0.65 -22.01 -2.23
CA THR A 41 0.89 -21.67 -3.66
C THR A 41 0.93 -20.15 -3.91
N TYR A 42 0.39 -19.34 -3.00
CA TYR A 42 0.40 -17.88 -3.10
C TYR A 42 1.80 -17.28 -3.35
N PRO A 43 2.89 -17.69 -2.65
CA PRO A 43 4.24 -17.17 -2.94
C PRO A 43 4.68 -17.46 -4.39
N LEU A 44 4.34 -18.61 -4.94
CA LEU A 44 4.68 -18.99 -6.32
C LEU A 44 3.98 -18.11 -7.36
N ALA A 45 2.78 -17.63 -7.02
CA ALA A 45 2.02 -16.69 -7.83
C ALA A 45 2.42 -15.22 -7.60
N ARG A 46 3.02 -14.90 -6.44
CA ARG A 46 3.50 -13.56 -6.08
C ARG A 46 4.90 -13.24 -6.59
N PHE A 47 5.77 -14.23 -6.63
CA PHE A 47 7.15 -14.06 -7.05
C PHE A 47 7.32 -14.70 -8.43
N GLY A 48 7.51 -13.85 -9.44
CA GLY A 48 7.84 -14.28 -10.80
C GLY A 48 9.32 -14.66 -10.94
N GLU A 49 9.73 -15.03 -12.14
CA GLU A 49 11.15 -15.14 -12.48
C GLU A 49 11.82 -13.77 -12.26
N GLY A 50 12.92 -13.75 -11.50
CA GLY A 50 13.61 -12.51 -11.12
C GLY A 50 13.25 -11.93 -9.74
N GLY A 51 12.41 -12.61 -8.94
CA GLY A 51 12.20 -12.28 -7.52
C GLY A 51 11.37 -11.01 -7.25
N ARG A 52 10.85 -10.35 -8.29
CA ARG A 52 9.97 -9.19 -8.14
C ARG A 52 8.59 -9.62 -7.61
N ALA A 53 8.09 -8.88 -6.61
CA ALA A 53 6.83 -9.18 -5.95
C ALA A 53 5.66 -8.57 -6.73
N SER A 54 5.05 -9.34 -7.64
CA SER A 54 3.81 -8.98 -8.31
C SER A 54 2.89 -10.19 -8.36
N TYR A 55 1.74 -10.10 -7.68
CA TYR A 55 0.77 -11.19 -7.64
C TYR A 55 0.05 -11.33 -8.97
N ASN A 56 0.07 -12.54 -9.55
CA ASN A 56 -0.64 -12.88 -10.77
C ASN A 56 -1.81 -13.83 -10.48
N PRO A 57 -3.07 -13.35 -10.53
CA PRO A 57 -4.26 -14.17 -10.30
C PRO A 57 -4.35 -15.40 -11.20
N ARG A 58 -4.10 -15.25 -12.51
CA ARG A 58 -4.14 -16.35 -13.49
C ARG A 58 -3.14 -17.44 -13.14
N LYS A 59 -1.90 -17.06 -12.86
CA LYS A 59 -0.86 -17.99 -12.42
C LYS A 59 -1.25 -18.71 -11.13
N HIS A 60 -1.88 -18.02 -10.19
CA HIS A 60 -2.33 -18.66 -8.95
C HIS A 60 -3.41 -19.70 -9.22
N VAL A 61 -4.46 -19.36 -9.98
CA VAL A 61 -5.56 -20.29 -10.29
C VAL A 61 -5.04 -21.51 -11.04
N GLU A 62 -4.06 -21.36 -11.94
CA GLU A 62 -3.42 -22.51 -12.60
C GLU A 62 -2.74 -23.46 -11.60
N PHE A 63 -2.07 -22.95 -10.56
CA PHE A 63 -1.54 -23.80 -9.48
C PHE A 63 -2.63 -24.50 -8.66
N LEU A 64 -3.83 -23.91 -8.61
CA LEU A 64 -4.96 -24.44 -7.84
C LEU A 64 -5.82 -25.40 -8.66
N LYS A 65 -5.65 -25.48 -9.98
CA LYS A 65 -6.52 -26.18 -10.94
C LYS A 65 -6.92 -27.59 -10.52
N VAL A 66 -5.99 -28.38 -9.98
CA VAL A 66 -6.24 -29.77 -9.57
C VAL A 66 -7.17 -29.91 -8.35
N ASN A 67 -7.41 -28.81 -7.62
CA ASN A 67 -8.30 -28.76 -6.46
C ASN A 67 -9.60 -27.99 -6.74
N LEU A 68 -9.80 -27.48 -7.97
CA LEU A 68 -11.00 -26.73 -8.31
C LEU A 68 -12.18 -27.68 -8.54
N ASN A 69 -13.35 -27.31 -8.03
CA ASN A 69 -14.63 -27.93 -8.35
C ASN A 69 -15.42 -27.17 -9.45
N CYS A 70 -14.81 -26.12 -10.01
CA CYS A 70 -15.33 -25.29 -11.10
C CYS A 70 -14.25 -25.12 -12.18
N SER A 71 -14.59 -24.47 -13.29
CA SER A 71 -13.62 -24.17 -14.34
C SER A 71 -12.58 -23.12 -13.87
N VAL A 72 -11.40 -23.13 -14.51
CA VAL A 72 -10.34 -22.13 -14.28
C VAL A 72 -10.87 -20.71 -14.51
N GLU A 73 -11.65 -20.50 -15.56
CA GLU A 73 -12.20 -19.18 -15.90
C GLU A 73 -13.25 -18.72 -14.86
N GLU A 74 -14.11 -19.61 -14.36
CA GLU A 74 -15.02 -19.27 -13.26
C GLU A 74 -14.27 -18.90 -11.97
N ALA A 75 -13.21 -19.63 -11.62
CA ALA A 75 -12.38 -19.32 -10.47
C ALA A 75 -11.67 -17.96 -10.65
N LEU A 76 -11.18 -17.66 -11.85
CA LEU A 76 -10.57 -16.37 -12.17
C LEU A 76 -11.55 -15.21 -12.07
N ASN A 77 -12.75 -15.37 -12.63
CA ASN A 77 -13.80 -14.36 -12.53
C ASN A 77 -14.11 -14.03 -11.07
N LYS A 78 -14.23 -15.06 -10.21
CA LYS A 78 -14.46 -14.85 -8.77
C LYS A 78 -13.31 -14.12 -8.06
N ILE A 79 -12.05 -14.38 -8.41
CA ILE A 79 -10.92 -13.59 -7.87
C ILE A 79 -10.99 -12.14 -8.34
N ASN A 80 -11.32 -11.91 -9.61
CA ASN A 80 -11.42 -10.58 -10.19
C ASN A 80 -12.58 -9.78 -9.60
N GLU A 81 -13.73 -10.41 -9.32
CA GLU A 81 -14.86 -9.80 -8.61
C GLU A 81 -14.46 -9.26 -7.23
N VAL A 82 -13.60 -9.97 -6.50
CA VAL A 82 -13.03 -9.45 -5.24
C VAL A 82 -12.15 -8.21 -5.51
N GLY A 83 -11.39 -8.21 -6.59
CA GLY A 83 -10.58 -7.06 -7.02
C GLY A 83 -11.42 -5.83 -7.39
N GLN A 84 -12.58 -6.02 -8.01
CA GLN A 84 -13.51 -4.93 -8.33
C GLN A 84 -14.11 -4.28 -7.08
N ARG A 85 -14.15 -5.01 -5.96
CA ARG A 85 -14.54 -4.49 -4.64
C ARG A 85 -13.35 -3.97 -3.82
N ALA A 86 -12.23 -3.61 -4.48
CA ALA A 86 -11.01 -3.17 -3.81
C ALA A 86 -11.25 -2.08 -2.76
N GLY A 87 -12.17 -1.15 -3.01
CA GLY A 87 -12.51 -0.08 -2.07
C GLY A 87 -12.96 -0.54 -0.69
N GLU A 88 -13.53 -1.74 -0.55
CA GLU A 88 -13.92 -2.33 0.75
C GLU A 88 -12.71 -2.67 1.64
N PHE A 89 -11.52 -2.80 1.04
CA PHE A 89 -10.30 -3.16 1.74
C PHE A 89 -9.43 -1.95 2.07
N LEU A 90 -9.87 -0.73 1.83
CA LEU A 90 -9.21 0.44 2.41
C LEU A 90 -9.35 0.40 3.94
N PHE A 91 -8.35 0.92 4.66
CA PHE A 91 -8.54 1.13 6.09
C PHE A 91 -9.71 2.11 6.30
N PRO A 92 -10.60 1.88 7.29
CA PRO A 92 -11.87 2.62 7.42
C PRO A 92 -11.69 4.15 7.51
N ASP A 93 -10.59 4.59 8.08
CA ASP A 93 -10.20 5.98 8.31
C ASP A 93 -9.37 6.59 7.17
N ALA A 94 -8.96 5.81 6.16
CA ALA A 94 -8.09 6.27 5.08
C ALA A 94 -8.74 7.38 4.21
N LYS A 95 -10.00 7.22 3.79
CA LYS A 95 -10.69 8.23 2.95
C LYS A 95 -10.90 9.55 3.71
N LYS A 96 -11.23 9.47 5.00
CA LYS A 96 -11.36 10.64 5.89
C LYS A 96 -10.03 11.40 5.96
N PHE A 97 -8.93 10.69 6.18
CA PHE A 97 -7.59 11.26 6.20
C PHE A 97 -7.20 11.93 4.88
N LEU A 98 -7.38 11.24 3.75
CA LEU A 98 -7.07 11.79 2.42
C LEU A 98 -7.90 13.04 2.13
N SER A 99 -9.20 13.01 2.43
CA SER A 99 -10.09 14.17 2.29
C SER A 99 -9.63 15.34 3.15
N ARG A 100 -9.18 15.09 4.39
CA ARG A 100 -8.65 16.13 5.26
C ARG A 100 -7.39 16.77 4.70
N MET A 101 -6.41 15.97 4.27
CA MET A 101 -5.17 16.49 3.68
C MET A 101 -5.45 17.33 2.42
N LEU A 102 -6.36 16.86 1.55
CA LEU A 102 -6.81 17.60 0.38
C LEU A 102 -7.46 18.94 0.76
N SER A 103 -8.35 18.95 1.78
CA SER A 103 -9.00 20.18 2.25
C SER A 103 -8.02 21.23 2.82
N LEU A 104 -6.84 20.78 3.25
CA LEU A 104 -5.76 21.63 3.75
C LEU A 104 -4.79 22.05 2.64
N ASN A 105 -5.10 21.74 1.38
CA ASN A 105 -4.25 21.96 0.20
C ASN A 105 -2.86 21.31 0.34
N VAL A 106 -2.77 20.17 1.03
CA VAL A 106 -1.53 19.38 1.09
C VAL A 106 -1.44 18.53 -0.19
N PRO A 107 -0.44 18.73 -1.05
CA PRO A 107 -0.24 17.88 -2.22
C PRO A 107 0.09 16.46 -1.78
N MET A 108 -0.49 15.47 -2.47
CA MET A 108 -0.29 14.06 -2.16
C MET A 108 0.17 13.29 -3.40
N THR A 109 1.22 12.49 -3.23
CA THR A 109 1.69 11.53 -4.23
C THR A 109 1.45 10.11 -3.74
N LEU A 110 0.68 9.32 -4.49
CA LEU A 110 0.52 7.90 -4.23
C LEU A 110 1.72 7.11 -4.76
N ILE A 111 2.33 6.28 -3.92
CA ILE A 111 3.43 5.38 -4.29
C ILE A 111 2.90 3.94 -4.37
N LEU A 112 2.97 3.37 -5.57
CA LEU A 112 2.55 2.01 -5.88
C LEU A 112 3.78 1.16 -6.19
N HIS A 113 3.87 -0.01 -5.56
CA HIS A 113 4.93 -0.96 -5.84
C HIS A 113 4.40 -2.14 -6.65
N GLY A 114 5.00 -2.41 -7.81
CA GLY A 114 4.60 -3.50 -8.70
C GLY A 114 4.21 -3.04 -10.10
N GLU A 115 3.57 -3.95 -10.84
CA GLU A 115 3.20 -3.77 -12.25
C GLU A 115 2.16 -2.65 -12.41
N LYS A 116 2.38 -1.78 -13.40
CA LYS A 116 1.72 -0.47 -13.50
C LYS A 116 0.22 -0.61 -13.78
N ASP A 117 -0.16 -1.50 -14.68
CA ASP A 117 -1.55 -1.62 -15.12
C ASP A 117 -2.41 -2.25 -14.02
N TYR A 118 -1.90 -3.31 -13.37
CA TYR A 118 -2.59 -3.92 -12.23
C TYR A 118 -2.74 -2.97 -11.03
N GLN A 119 -1.70 -2.19 -10.70
CA GLN A 119 -1.79 -1.24 -9.59
C GLN A 119 -2.71 -0.07 -9.92
N LYS A 120 -2.77 0.38 -11.18
CA LYS A 120 -3.69 1.41 -11.62
C LYS A 120 -5.15 0.96 -11.46
N GLU A 121 -5.49 -0.21 -11.98
CA GLU A 121 -6.86 -0.77 -11.87
C GLU A 121 -7.28 -0.90 -10.40
N LYS A 122 -6.37 -1.39 -9.55
CA LYS A 122 -6.63 -1.54 -8.11
C LYS A 122 -6.94 -0.20 -7.41
N VAL A 123 -6.25 0.88 -7.78
CA VAL A 123 -6.50 2.22 -7.22
C VAL A 123 -7.81 2.81 -7.74
N GLU A 124 -8.13 2.58 -9.02
CA GLU A 124 -9.40 3.00 -9.61
C GLU A 124 -10.59 2.34 -8.91
N HIS A 125 -10.56 1.02 -8.70
CA HIS A 125 -11.60 0.29 -7.96
C HIS A 125 -11.67 0.66 -6.46
N CYS A 126 -10.67 1.36 -5.93
CA CYS A 126 -10.74 1.92 -4.58
C CYS A 126 -11.50 3.25 -4.52
N GLY A 127 -11.63 3.95 -5.65
CA GLY A 127 -12.25 5.27 -5.72
C GLY A 127 -11.47 6.31 -4.90
N ILE A 128 -10.14 6.29 -4.98
CA ILE A 128 -9.26 7.25 -4.28
C ILE A 128 -8.33 8.03 -5.21
N SER A 129 -8.40 7.81 -6.53
CA SER A 129 -7.51 8.46 -7.49
C SER A 129 -7.53 9.99 -7.39
N ASP A 130 -8.73 10.57 -7.19
CA ASP A 130 -8.95 12.01 -7.19
C ASP A 130 -8.34 12.75 -5.98
N TYR A 131 -7.89 12.02 -4.96
CA TYR A 131 -7.18 12.64 -3.83
C TYR A 131 -5.72 12.99 -4.17
N PHE A 132 -5.13 12.35 -5.18
CA PHE A 132 -3.69 12.45 -5.44
C PHE A 132 -3.39 13.33 -6.64
N SER A 133 -2.49 14.31 -6.46
CA SER A 133 -1.96 15.12 -7.55
C SER A 133 -1.03 14.32 -8.47
N ARG A 134 -0.46 13.22 -7.97
CA ARG A 134 0.44 12.34 -8.72
C ARG A 134 0.33 10.90 -8.23
N VAL A 135 0.46 9.97 -9.16
CA VAL A 135 0.60 8.53 -8.88
C VAL A 135 1.94 8.07 -9.47
N HIS A 136 2.77 7.42 -8.66
CA HIS A 136 4.07 6.89 -9.07
C HIS A 136 4.09 5.38 -8.85
N SER A 137 4.13 4.61 -9.95
CA SER A 137 4.29 3.15 -9.91
C SER A 137 5.72 2.77 -10.23
N SER A 138 6.35 1.93 -9.41
CA SER A 138 7.72 1.46 -9.62
C SER A 138 7.92 0.09 -9.00
N ASP A 139 8.81 -0.72 -9.56
CA ASP A 139 9.27 -1.99 -8.98
C ASP A 139 10.63 -1.86 -8.28
N LYS A 140 11.13 -0.62 -8.18
CA LYS A 140 12.39 -0.28 -7.51
C LYS A 140 12.23 -0.19 -6.00
N ASP A 141 13.35 -0.19 -5.29
CA ASP A 141 13.35 0.10 -3.87
C ASP A 141 13.02 1.59 -3.57
N ARG A 142 12.69 1.90 -2.32
CA ARG A 142 12.24 3.25 -1.94
C ARG A 142 13.33 4.32 -2.05
N VAL A 143 14.61 3.98 -1.97
CA VAL A 143 15.73 4.93 -2.16
C VAL A 143 15.75 5.35 -3.63
N GLN A 144 15.68 4.38 -4.53
CA GLN A 144 15.62 4.63 -5.97
C GLN A 144 14.35 5.39 -6.38
N ILE A 145 13.20 5.10 -5.76
CA ILE A 145 11.97 5.88 -5.98
C ILE A 145 12.18 7.34 -5.55
N ALA A 146 12.81 7.59 -4.40
CA ALA A 146 13.09 8.95 -3.94
C ALA A 146 13.96 9.73 -4.95
N GLU A 147 14.98 9.07 -5.53
CA GLU A 147 15.83 9.62 -6.59
C GLU A 147 15.02 9.98 -7.85
N GLU A 148 14.14 9.09 -8.30
CA GLU A 148 13.28 9.30 -9.48
C GLU A 148 12.30 10.46 -9.31
N LEU A 149 11.79 10.64 -8.10
CA LEU A 149 10.86 11.72 -7.78
C LEU A 149 11.52 13.10 -7.87
N LYS A 150 12.86 13.18 -7.87
CA LYS A 150 13.64 14.43 -7.95
C LYS A 150 13.16 15.48 -6.93
N LEU A 151 13.01 15.02 -5.69
CA LEU A 151 12.49 15.83 -4.60
C LEU A 151 13.46 16.96 -4.23
N ASP A 152 12.91 18.13 -3.90
CA ASP A 152 13.67 19.31 -3.51
C ASP A 152 13.99 19.28 -1.99
N PRO A 153 15.28 19.27 -1.60
CA PRO A 153 15.67 19.26 -0.18
C PRO A 153 15.24 20.49 0.63
N SER A 154 14.89 21.60 -0.04
CA SER A 154 14.37 22.80 0.62
C SER A 154 12.90 22.69 1.02
N GLN A 155 12.18 21.69 0.49
CA GLN A 155 10.76 21.49 0.73
C GLN A 155 10.49 20.61 1.96
N LYS A 156 9.35 20.85 2.60
CA LYS A 156 8.88 20.01 3.70
C LYS A 156 8.13 18.81 3.15
N ILE A 157 8.78 17.65 3.17
CA ILE A 157 8.26 16.41 2.60
C ILE A 157 8.10 15.35 3.68
N TYR A 158 6.92 14.74 3.71
CA TYR A 158 6.65 13.56 4.55
C TYR A 158 6.46 12.33 3.67
N TRP A 159 6.88 11.16 4.15
CA TRP A 159 6.60 9.89 3.49
C TRP A 159 5.95 8.91 4.46
N LEU A 160 4.68 8.63 4.23
CA LEU A 160 3.87 7.68 4.97
C LEU A 160 4.05 6.24 4.44
N SER A 161 4.54 5.35 5.29
CA SER A 161 4.80 3.95 4.95
C SER A 161 4.57 3.02 6.15
N HIS A 162 4.32 1.74 5.89
CA HIS A 162 4.38 0.69 6.92
C HIS A 162 5.77 0.01 6.99
N LYS A 163 6.69 0.32 6.07
CA LYS A 163 7.99 -0.35 5.89
C LYS A 163 9.10 0.38 6.64
N LEU A 164 9.21 0.12 7.95
CA LEU A 164 10.20 0.77 8.80
C LEU A 164 11.63 0.66 8.27
N GLU A 165 12.11 -0.55 7.96
CA GLU A 165 13.52 -0.73 7.58
C GLU A 165 13.87 -0.06 6.24
N GLU A 166 12.91 0.01 5.31
CA GLU A 166 13.12 0.72 4.05
C GLU A 166 13.14 2.24 4.25
N MET A 167 12.28 2.77 5.12
CA MET A 167 12.29 4.19 5.45
C MET A 167 13.55 4.62 6.20
N VAL A 168 14.15 3.74 7.01
CA VAL A 168 15.48 3.98 7.60
C VAL A 168 16.53 4.18 6.50
N LYS A 169 16.50 3.36 5.43
CA LYS A 169 17.42 3.52 4.29
C LYS A 169 17.17 4.82 3.53
N VAL A 170 15.89 5.15 3.27
CA VAL A 170 15.52 6.42 2.63
C VAL A 170 16.02 7.60 3.43
N ASN A 171 15.74 7.66 4.73
CA ASN A 171 16.12 8.78 5.58
C ASN A 171 17.64 8.94 5.70
N LYS A 172 18.41 7.84 5.66
CA LYS A 172 19.87 7.89 5.63
C LYS A 172 20.42 8.60 4.38
N VAL A 173 19.77 8.46 3.23
CA VAL A 173 20.19 9.08 1.96
C VAL A 173 19.53 10.45 1.75
N PHE A 174 18.27 10.60 2.19
CA PHE A 174 17.43 11.78 2.02
C PHE A 174 16.89 12.24 3.38
N PRO A 175 17.75 12.83 4.24
CA PRO A 175 17.35 13.21 5.60
C PRO A 175 16.28 14.32 5.65
N PHE A 176 16.07 15.05 4.56
CA PHE A 176 14.99 16.05 4.44
C PHE A 176 13.59 15.42 4.28
N ILE A 177 13.51 14.13 3.90
CA ILE A 177 12.25 13.40 3.89
C ILE A 177 11.98 12.91 5.30
N THR A 178 10.89 13.40 5.90
CA THR A 178 10.46 12.96 7.23
C THR A 178 9.60 11.70 7.13
N PRO A 179 10.05 10.55 7.64
CA PRO A 179 9.23 9.34 7.62
C PRO A 179 8.07 9.44 8.61
N ILE A 180 6.90 8.97 8.18
CA ILE A 180 5.76 8.67 9.05
C ILE A 180 5.46 7.19 8.91
N ILE A 181 5.45 6.47 10.03
CA ILE A 181 5.30 5.03 10.04
C ILE A 181 3.90 4.64 10.52
N LYS A 182 3.12 3.97 9.66
CA LYS A 182 1.91 3.29 10.10
C LYS A 182 2.30 2.03 10.85
N ARG A 183 1.99 1.98 12.15
CA ARG A 183 2.28 0.81 12.98
C ARG A 183 1.47 -0.39 12.47
N ARG A 184 2.11 -1.56 12.52
CA ARG A 184 1.45 -2.85 12.30
C ARG A 184 1.30 -3.55 13.64
N SER A 185 0.16 -4.18 13.85
CA SER A 185 -0.15 -4.89 15.08
C SER A 185 0.76 -6.10 15.32
N ASP A 186 1.38 -6.64 14.28
CA ASP A 186 2.30 -7.78 14.35
C ASP A 186 3.77 -7.41 14.60
N VAL A 187 4.09 -6.12 14.74
CA VAL A 187 5.44 -5.64 15.04
C VAL A 187 5.47 -4.99 16.44
N PRO A 188 6.38 -5.41 17.34
CA PRO A 188 6.47 -4.83 18.68
C PRO A 188 6.74 -3.32 18.67
N LEU A 189 6.11 -2.58 19.59
CA LEU A 189 6.26 -1.12 19.67
C LEU A 189 7.73 -0.66 19.84
N ALA A 190 8.55 -1.47 20.51
CA ALA A 190 9.97 -1.17 20.72
C ALA A 190 10.74 -0.95 19.41
N HIS A 191 10.43 -1.72 18.35
CA HIS A 191 11.10 -1.58 17.05
C HIS A 191 10.90 -0.19 16.44
N TYR A 192 9.74 0.43 16.62
CA TYR A 192 9.50 1.77 16.10
C TYR A 192 10.26 2.85 16.88
N ARG A 193 10.32 2.70 18.21
CA ARG A 193 10.96 3.68 19.11
C ARG A 193 12.45 3.83 18.87
N GLU A 194 13.14 2.76 18.51
CA GLU A 194 14.59 2.76 18.24
C GLU A 194 14.98 3.68 17.08
N THR A 195 14.06 3.95 16.14
CA THR A 195 14.34 4.81 14.97
C THR A 195 14.15 6.31 15.23
N GLY A 196 13.40 6.68 16.27
CA GLY A 196 12.98 8.06 16.51
C GLY A 196 12.00 8.64 15.48
N PHE A 197 11.51 7.82 14.53
CA PHE A 197 10.54 8.28 13.52
C PHE A 197 9.14 8.46 14.12
N LEU A 198 8.39 9.39 13.52
CA LEU A 198 6.96 9.55 13.80
C LEU A 198 6.25 8.24 13.44
N ASN A 199 5.46 7.70 14.37
CA ASN A 199 4.74 6.46 14.16
C ASN A 199 3.38 6.48 14.85
N PHE A 200 2.36 5.98 14.18
CA PHE A 200 0.96 6.10 14.59
C PHE A 200 0.22 4.80 14.32
N GLU A 201 -0.81 4.52 15.12
CA GLU A 201 -1.60 3.29 14.98
C GLU A 201 -2.60 3.38 13.84
N ASN A 202 -3.25 4.54 13.75
CA ASN A 202 -4.37 4.83 12.89
C ASN A 202 -4.17 6.18 12.18
N PHE A 203 -5.00 6.44 11.19
CA PHE A 203 -4.94 7.68 10.42
C PHE A 203 -5.49 8.88 11.17
N ASP A 204 -6.36 8.70 12.18
CA ASP A 204 -6.87 9.80 12.98
C ASP A 204 -5.75 10.51 13.74
N GLU A 205 -4.86 9.77 14.40
CA GLU A 205 -3.67 10.34 15.08
C GLU A 205 -2.74 11.06 14.09
N MET A 206 -2.50 10.46 12.91
CA MET A 206 -1.69 11.07 11.84
C MET A 206 -2.33 12.36 11.34
N GLN A 207 -3.65 12.36 11.17
CA GLN A 207 -4.43 13.48 10.68
C GLN A 207 -4.31 14.68 11.61
N ASP A 208 -4.46 14.45 12.91
CA ASP A 208 -4.40 15.50 13.92
C ASP A 208 -3.00 16.14 13.94
N TYR A 209 -1.96 15.32 13.96
CA TYR A 209 -0.57 15.78 13.90
C TYR A 209 -0.31 16.63 12.65
N LEU A 210 -0.63 16.10 11.46
CA LEU A 210 -0.37 16.80 10.20
C LEU A 210 -1.24 18.05 10.03
N THR A 211 -2.45 18.06 10.57
CA THR A 211 -3.31 19.24 10.61
C THR A 211 -2.67 20.36 11.41
N ILE A 212 -2.17 20.06 12.62
CA ILE A 212 -1.48 21.05 13.46
C ILE A 212 -0.25 21.56 12.73
N ILE A 213 0.58 20.65 12.21
CA ILE A 213 1.78 21.02 11.48
C ILE A 213 1.48 21.95 10.31
N GLN A 214 0.44 21.66 9.52
CA GLN A 214 0.06 22.49 8.38
C GLN A 214 -0.47 23.85 8.84
N ALA A 215 -1.31 23.89 9.87
CA ALA A 215 -1.88 25.14 10.38
C ALA A 215 -0.83 26.08 11.00
N THR A 216 0.20 25.55 11.64
CA THR A 216 1.27 26.35 12.28
C THR A 216 2.45 26.64 11.35
N SER A 217 2.34 26.32 10.07
CA SER A 217 3.45 26.43 9.12
C SER A 217 3.46 27.72 8.29
N TYR A 218 2.48 28.59 8.52
CA TYR A 218 2.30 29.93 7.93
C TYR A 218 2.88 31.02 8.83
#